data_AF-A0A1M7K023-F1
#
_entry.id   AF-A0A1M7K023-F1
#
_cell.length_a   1.000
_cell.length_b   1.000
_cell.length_c   1.000
_cell.angle_alpha   90.00
_cell.angle_beta   90.00
_cell.angle_gamma   90.00
#
_symmetry.space_group_name_H-M   'P 1'
#
loop_
_entity.id
_entity.type
_entity.pdbx_description
1 polymer ?
#
loop_
_entity_poly.entity_id
_entity_poly.type
_entity_poly.pdbx_seq_one_letter_code
_entity_poly.pdbx_strand_id
1 'polypeptide(L)' 'MQIHLDQKDVSIIGKDLLEYAETLSEALGMDTLNILKEMKAGDLNHLILTFNHYFSDYIELLDSDHRMSS' A
#
# COMPACT_ATOMS: atom_id res chain seq x y z
N MET A 1 -13.16 -3.14 1.32
CA MET A 1 -12.85 -2.36 0.10
C MET A 1 -11.71 -3.11 -0.60
N GLN A 2 -11.81 -3.38 -1.91
CA GLN A 2 -10.79 -4.15 -2.64
C GLN A 2 -10.02 -3.21 -3.56
N ILE A 3 -8.68 -3.27 -3.52
CA ILE A 3 -7.77 -2.49 -4.35
C ILE A 3 -7.16 -3.44 -5.39
N HIS A 4 -7.42 -3.20 -6.69
CA HIS A 4 -6.78 -3.93 -7.78
C HIS A 4 -5.53 -3.18 -8.23
N LEU A 5 -4.36 -3.78 -8.04
CA LEU A 5 -3.09 -3.27 -8.55
C LEU A 5 -2.85 -3.81 -9.96
N ASP A 6 -3.07 -2.98 -10.99
CA ASP A 6 -2.71 -3.33 -12.38
C ASP A 6 -1.19 -3.31 -12.53
N GLN A 7 -0.61 -4.48 -12.81
CA GLN A 7 0.84 -4.76 -12.71
C GLN A 7 1.71 -4.15 -13.85
N LYS A 8 1.21 -3.20 -14.66
CA LYS A 8 1.97 -2.74 -15.84
C LYS A 8 3.02 -1.66 -15.57
N ASP A 9 2.95 -0.95 -14.45
CA ASP A 9 3.93 0.09 -14.13
C ASP A 9 4.18 0.18 -12.61
N VAL A 10 5.38 -0.26 -12.21
CA VAL A 10 5.95 -0.14 -10.85
C VAL A 10 5.82 1.29 -10.31
N SER A 11 5.94 2.28 -11.19
CA SER A 11 5.81 3.71 -10.88
C SER A 11 4.37 4.15 -10.60
N ILE A 12 3.36 3.46 -11.17
CA ILE A 12 1.94 3.73 -10.94
C ILE A 12 1.53 3.08 -9.60
N ILE A 13 1.95 1.84 -9.37
CA ILE A 13 1.69 1.11 -8.12
C ILE A 13 2.16 1.89 -6.88
N GLY A 14 3.35 2.49 -6.93
CA GLY A 14 3.86 3.29 -5.82
C GLY A 14 3.03 4.54 -5.54
N LYS A 15 2.45 5.18 -6.57
CA LYS A 15 1.57 6.34 -6.40
C LYS A 15 0.23 5.94 -5.83
N ASP A 16 -0.38 4.90 -6.38
CA ASP A 16 -1.67 4.38 -5.90
C ASP A 16 -1.58 4.01 -4.42
N LEU A 17 -0.54 3.27 -4.02
CA LEU A 17 -0.33 2.91 -2.61
C LEU A 17 -0.15 4.11 -1.68
N LEU A 18 0.50 5.19 -2.15
CA LEU A 18 0.64 6.42 -1.37
C LEU A 18 -0.71 7.13 -1.21
N GLU A 19 -1.52 7.20 -2.27
CA GLU A 19 -2.86 7.79 -2.22
C GLU A 19 -3.79 6.98 -1.29
N TYR A 20 -3.69 5.66 -1.32
CA TYR A 20 -4.40 4.80 -0.39
C TYR A 20 -3.94 4.98 1.04
N ALA A 21 -2.62 5.06 1.27
CA ALA A 21 -2.08 5.29 2.61
C ALA A 21 -2.54 6.63 3.19
N GLU A 22 -2.56 7.69 2.38
CA GLU A 22 -3.06 9.01 2.76
C GLU A 22 -4.54 8.92 3.19
N THR A 23 -5.39 8.41 2.31
CA THR A 23 -6.84 8.28 2.57
C THR A 23 -7.12 7.43 3.82
N LEU A 24 -6.42 6.31 3.99
CA LEU A 24 -6.65 5.40 5.11
C LEU A 24 -6.14 5.98 6.42
N SER A 25 -4.95 6.57 6.42
CA SER A 25 -4.42 7.20 7.63
C SER A 25 -5.27 8.38 8.07
N GLU A 26 -5.80 9.20 7.15
CA GLU A 26 -6.75 10.27 7.48
C GLU A 26 -8.06 9.71 8.04
N ALA A 27 -8.63 8.69 7.40
CA ALA A 27 -9.89 8.06 7.83
C ALA A 27 -9.79 7.37 9.20
N LEU A 28 -8.62 6.80 9.51
CA LEU A 28 -8.34 6.13 10.79
C LEU A 28 -7.84 7.11 11.86
N GLY A 29 -7.58 8.38 11.52
CA GLY A 29 -7.02 9.38 12.44
C GLY A 29 -5.58 9.07 12.87
N MET A 30 -4.80 8.44 11.99
CA MET A 30 -3.40 8.10 12.20
C MET A 30 -2.47 9.26 11.80
N ASP A 31 -1.17 9.09 12.06
CA ASP A 31 -0.13 10.07 11.76
C ASP A 31 0.25 10.05 10.26
N THR A 32 -0.68 10.51 9.41
CA THR A 32 -0.57 10.51 7.94
C THR A 32 0.75 11.07 7.43
N LEU A 33 1.20 12.20 7.98
CA LEU A 33 2.45 12.85 7.58
C LEU A 33 3.67 11.95 7.83
N ASN A 34 3.72 11.26 8.97
CA ASN A 34 4.83 10.38 9.29
C ASN A 34 4.79 9.10 8.44
N ILE A 35 3.62 8.49 8.27
CA ILE A 35 3.41 7.29 7.46
C ILE A 35 3.83 7.55 6.01
N LEU A 36 3.36 8.63 5.39
CA LEU A 36 3.72 8.98 4.02
C LEU A 36 5.20 9.33 3.86
N LYS A 37 5.82 9.91 4.89
CA LYS A 37 7.26 10.20 4.88
C LYS A 37 8.08 8.91 4.91
N GLU A 38 7.72 7.94 5.74
CA GLU A 38 8.38 6.62 5.77
C GLU A 38 8.16 5.88 4.45
N MET A 39 6.94 5.86 3.92
CA MET A 39 6.65 5.21 2.63
C MET A 39 7.45 5.78 1.45
N LYS A 40 7.82 7.07 1.49
CA LYS A 40 8.63 7.74 0.46
C LYS A 40 10.14 7.62 0.69
N ALA A 41 10.59 7.01 1.79
CA ALA A 41 12.00 6.97 2.18
C ALA A 41 12.83 5.90 1.45
N GLY A 42 12.20 4.99 0.70
CA GLY A 42 12.88 3.89 0.02
C GLY A 42 12.24 3.52 -1.32
N ASP A 43 12.63 2.36 -1.85
CA ASP A 43 12.11 1.80 -3.10
C ASP A 43 10.71 1.19 -2.95
N LEU A 44 10.10 0.74 -4.06
CA LEU A 44 8.75 0.20 -4.06
C LEU A 44 8.55 -0.93 -3.01
N ASN A 45 9.55 -1.78 -2.82
CA ASN A 45 9.47 -2.85 -1.81
C ASN A 45 9.36 -2.28 -0.38
N HIS A 46 10.09 -1.20 -0.07
CA HIS A 46 9.96 -0.50 1.20
C HIS A 46 8.55 0.08 1.35
N LEU A 47 8.04 0.72 0.29
CA LEU A 47 6.70 1.30 0.27
C LEU A 47 5.62 0.25 0.58
N ILE A 48 5.68 -0.93 -0.05
CA ILE A 48 4.75 -2.04 0.19
C ILE A 48 4.89 -2.58 1.62
N LEU A 49 6.11 -2.76 2.12
CA LEU A 49 6.36 -3.26 3.48
C LEU A 49 5.85 -2.28 4.53
N THR A 50 6.12 -0.99 4.38
CA THR A 50 5.67 0.07 5.29
C THR A 50 4.14 0.19 5.25
N PHE A 51 3.53 0.11 4.07
CA PHE A 51 2.08 0.07 3.94
C PHE A 51 1.47 -1.13 4.67
N ASN A 52 1.97 -2.35 4.42
CA ASN A 52 1.52 -3.54 5.14
C ASN A 52 1.75 -3.42 6.65
N HIS A 53 2.84 -2.82 7.09
CA HIS A 53 3.12 -2.64 8.51
C HIS A 53 2.03 -1.81 9.22
N TYR A 54 1.57 -0.71 8.60
CA TYR A 54 0.55 0.15 9.19
C TYR A 54 -0.88 -0.32 8.96
N PHE A 55 -1.14 -0.96 7.83
CA PHE A 55 -2.50 -1.24 7.39
C PHE A 55 -2.86 -2.73 7.29
N SER A 56 -1.94 -3.67 7.56
CA SER A 56 -2.25 -5.12 7.48
C SER A 56 -3.40 -5.57 8.40
N ASP A 57 -3.61 -4.88 9.53
CA ASP A 57 -4.76 -5.10 10.41
C ASP A 57 -6.10 -4.60 9.82
N TYR A 58 -6.06 -3.75 8.79
CA TYR A 58 -7.22 -3.09 8.18
C TYR A 58 -7.47 -3.50 6.71
N ILE A 59 -6.44 -3.97 6.02
CA ILE A 59 -6.48 -4.37 4.61
C ILE A 59 -5.50 -5.50 4.34
N GLU A 60 -5.99 -6.55 3.68
CA GLU A 60 -5.15 -7.54 3.03
C GLU A 60 -4.80 -7.05 1.62
N LEU A 61 -3.51 -6.78 1.38
CA LEU A 61 -3.00 -6.67 0.02
C LEU A 61 -3.06 -8.06 -0.62
N LEU A 62 -4.05 -8.26 -1.50
CA LEU A 62 -4.11 -9.45 -2.33
C LEU A 62 -3.00 -9.36 -3.36
N ASP A 63 -1.93 -10.14 -3.15
CA ASP A 63 -0.93 -10.38 -4.18
C ASP A 63 -1.63 -11.11 -5.34
N SER A 64 -1.83 -10.42 -6.46
CA SER A 64 -2.52 -10.97 -7.63
C SER A 64 -1.76 -12.14 -8.30
N ASP A 65 -0.62 -12.59 -7.77
CA ASP A 65 0.04 -13.83 -8.18
C ASP A 65 -0.27 -15.04 -7.27
N HIS A 66 -1.38 -15.03 -6.51
CA HIS A 66 -1.98 -16.32 -6.12
C HIS A 66 -2.73 -16.93 -7.30
N ARG A 67 -1.95 -17.30 -8.34
CA ARG A 67 -2.37 -18.24 -9.37
C ARG A 67 -2.91 -19.47 -8.65
N MET A 68 -4.18 -19.74 -8.91
CA MET A 68 -4.89 -20.97 -8.61
C MET A 68 -3.93 -22.17 -8.62
N SER A 69 -3.56 -22.67 -7.44
CA SER A 69 -3.09 -24.04 -7.28
C SER A 69 -4.25 -24.83 -6.71
N SER A 70 -4.98 -25.49 -7.59
CA SER A 70 -5.83 -26.65 -7.31
C SER A 70 -5.62 -27.67 -8.41
#